data_AF-A0A4Y0BJ82-F1
#
_entry.id   AF-A0A4Y0BJ82-F1
#
_cell.length_a   1.000
_cell.length_b   1.000
_cell.length_c   1.000
_cell.angle_alpha   90.00
_cell.angle_beta   90.00
_cell.angle_gamma   90.00
#
_symmetry.space_group_name_H-M   'P 1'
#
loop_
_entity.id
_entity.type
_entity.pdbx_description
1 polymer ?
#
loop_
_entity_poly.entity_id
_entity_poly.type
_entity_poly.pdbx_seq_one_letter_code
_entity_poly.pdbx_strand_id
1 'polypeptide(L)'
;MAYKSLCLVLCLALFTMEAHGYNRYVAYRRSATFFQAWQLCRLHGGHLATIETAEENARVEQAIKAVGQLNMVWIIGGTDLGAEGNFIWVGLNKKITYTNFNSWEPNGGTAQNCLAVGMSTVPKWNDINCSQVHDGYVCGFTTL
;
A
#
# COMPACT_ATOMS: atom_id res chain seq x y z
N MET A 1 45.26 -4.58 -3.24
CA MET A 1 44.31 -5.49 -2.57
C MET A 1 42.99 -4.79 -2.22
N ALA A 2 42.99 -3.53 -1.75
CA ALA A 2 41.77 -2.79 -1.42
C ALA A 2 40.77 -2.60 -2.59
N TYR A 3 41.23 -2.39 -3.83
CA TYR A 3 40.35 -2.16 -4.99
C TYR A 3 39.52 -3.40 -5.37
N LYS A 4 40.05 -4.62 -5.16
CA LYS A 4 39.31 -5.87 -5.44
C LYS A 4 38.21 -6.08 -4.42
N SER A 5 38.50 -5.84 -3.14
CA SER A 5 37.52 -5.91 -2.06
C SER A 5 36.43 -4.83 -2.20
N LEU A 6 36.81 -3.61 -2.60
CA LEU A 6 35.85 -2.52 -2.84
C LEU A 6 34.91 -2.84 -4.02
N CYS A 7 35.45 -3.38 -5.12
CA CYS A 7 34.67 -3.77 -6.29
C CYS A 7 33.71 -4.94 -5.98
N LEU A 8 34.16 -5.90 -5.17
CA LEU A 8 33.32 -7.02 -4.73
C LEU A 8 32.17 -6.57 -3.82
N VAL A 9 32.42 -5.63 -2.91
CA VAL A 9 31.39 -5.05 -2.03
C VAL A 9 30.38 -4.22 -2.84
N LEU A 10 30.84 -3.42 -3.81
CA LEU A 10 29.97 -2.68 -4.74
C LEU A 10 29.13 -3.62 -5.60
N CYS A 11 29.71 -4.69 -6.15
CA CYS A 11 28.94 -5.71 -6.88
C CYS A 11 27.90 -6.36 -5.99
N LEU A 12 28.26 -6.81 -4.79
CA LEU A 12 27.31 -7.43 -3.86
C LEU A 12 26.18 -6.45 -3.47
N ALA A 13 26.49 -5.19 -3.22
CA ALA A 13 25.48 -4.17 -2.93
C ALA A 13 24.52 -3.96 -4.12
N LEU A 14 25.04 -3.85 -5.34
CA LEU A 14 24.24 -3.71 -6.57
C LEU A 14 23.36 -4.94 -6.81
N PHE A 15 23.90 -6.16 -6.67
CA PHE A 15 23.13 -7.39 -6.76
C PHE A 15 22.06 -7.52 -5.66
N THR A 16 22.33 -7.04 -4.44
CA THR A 16 21.32 -7.06 -3.37
C THR A 16 20.18 -6.07 -3.60
N MET A 17 20.45 -4.94 -4.28
CA MET A 17 19.42 -3.97 -4.66
C MET A 17 18.53 -4.51 -5.80
N GLU A 18 19.10 -5.25 -6.74
CA GLU A 18 18.34 -5.94 -7.79
C GLU A 18 17.55 -7.14 -7.23
N ALA A 19 18.11 -7.87 -6.26
CA ALA A 19 17.45 -9.04 -5.67
C ALA A 19 16.29 -8.71 -4.71
N HIS A 20 16.25 -7.49 -4.16
CA HIS A 20 15.12 -6.98 -3.37
C HIS A 20 14.36 -5.97 -4.22
N GLY A 21 13.62 -6.48 -5.19
CA GLY A 21 12.72 -5.69 -6.03
C GLY A 21 11.98 -4.63 -5.21
N TYR A 22 12.09 -3.37 -5.62
CA TYR A 22 11.48 -2.28 -4.88
C TYR A 22 10.01 -2.13 -5.28
N ASN A 23 9.14 -2.02 -4.27
CA ASN A 23 7.73 -1.75 -4.52
C ASN A 23 7.54 -0.31 -5.03
N ARG A 24 7.14 -0.18 -6.30
CA ARG A 24 6.69 1.07 -6.92
C ARG A 24 5.21 1.28 -6.65
N TYR A 25 4.81 2.50 -6.28
CA TYR A 25 3.42 2.85 -6.03
C TYR A 25 2.91 3.88 -7.05
N VAL A 26 1.68 3.69 -7.52
CA VAL A 26 0.99 4.64 -8.41
C VAL A 26 -0.41 4.86 -7.87
N ALA A 27 -0.75 6.11 -7.57
CA ALA A 27 -2.09 6.50 -7.17
C ALA A 27 -2.92 6.91 -8.38
N TYR A 28 -4.19 6.48 -8.41
CA TYR A 28 -5.14 6.80 -9.45
C TYR A 28 -6.28 7.61 -8.82
N ARG A 29 -6.39 8.89 -9.20
CA ARG A 29 -7.50 9.75 -8.80
C ARG A 29 -8.74 9.42 -9.63
N ARG A 30 -9.36 8.29 -9.30
CA ARG A 30 -10.53 7.77 -9.98
C ARG A 30 -11.43 7.08 -8.96
N SER A 31 -12.67 7.53 -8.88
CA SER A 31 -13.60 6.99 -7.92
C SER A 31 -13.89 5.51 -8.18
N ALA A 32 -13.81 4.71 -7.12
CA ALA A 32 -13.97 3.26 -7.19
C ALA A 32 -14.39 2.69 -5.83
N THR A 33 -15.04 1.53 -5.83
CA THR A 33 -15.13 0.67 -4.63
C THR A 33 -13.83 -0.08 -4.41
N PHE A 34 -13.65 -0.70 -3.24
CA PHE A 34 -12.47 -1.54 -2.97
C PHE A 34 -12.32 -2.66 -4.00
N PHE A 35 -13.42 -3.34 -4.33
CA PHE A 35 -13.41 -4.44 -5.29
C PHE A 35 -13.07 -3.98 -6.72
N GLN A 36 -13.56 -2.81 -7.13
CA GLN A 36 -13.21 -2.22 -8.43
C GLN A 36 -11.73 -1.83 -8.47
N ALA A 37 -11.23 -1.18 -7.41
CA ALA A 37 -9.83 -0.79 -7.31
C ALA A 37 -8.90 -2.02 -7.32
N TRP A 38 -9.29 -3.10 -6.63
CA TRP A 38 -8.57 -4.38 -6.65
C TRP A 38 -8.45 -4.95 -8.06
N GLN A 39 -9.55 -4.98 -8.82
CA GLN A 39 -9.56 -5.44 -10.20
C GLN A 39 -8.71 -4.53 -11.11
N LEU A 40 -8.83 -3.21 -10.96
CA LEU A 40 -8.10 -2.23 -11.78
C LEU A 40 -6.58 -2.32 -11.56
N CYS A 41 -6.11 -2.46 -10.33
CA CYS A 41 -4.68 -2.64 -10.08
C CYS A 41 -4.14 -3.93 -10.71
N ARG A 42 -4.91 -5.03 -10.67
CA ARG A 42 -4.54 -6.26 -11.38
C ARG A 42 -4.49 -6.08 -12.89
N LEU A 43 -5.44 -5.34 -13.46
CA LEU A 43 -5.46 -5.05 -14.90
C LEU A 43 -4.21 -4.26 -15.34
N HIS A 44 -3.66 -3.42 -14.46
CA HIS A 44 -2.41 -2.71 -14.70
C HIS A 44 -1.14 -3.56 -14.52
N GLY A 45 -1.28 -4.84 -14.16
CA GLY A 45 -0.15 -5.74 -13.89
C GLY A 45 0.44 -5.60 -12.49
N GLY A 46 -0.31 -5.03 -11.54
CA GLY A 46 0.09 -4.91 -10.14
C GLY A 46 -0.98 -5.46 -9.20
N HIS A 47 -1.00 -4.97 -7.96
CA HIS A 47 -2.05 -5.24 -6.98
C HIS A 47 -2.38 -3.96 -6.21
N LEU A 48 -3.45 -3.95 -5.41
CA LEU A 48 -3.67 -2.84 -4.48
C LEU A 48 -2.46 -2.72 -3.53
N ALA A 49 -2.06 -1.49 -3.24
CA ALA A 49 -0.84 -1.20 -2.50
C ALA A 49 -0.78 -1.98 -1.17
N THR A 50 0.37 -2.62 -0.95
CA THR A 50 0.71 -3.27 0.31
C THR A 50 1.82 -2.48 0.98
N ILE A 51 1.73 -2.32 2.30
CA ILE A 51 2.62 -1.46 3.05
C ILE A 51 3.18 -2.25 4.23
N GLU A 52 4.41 -2.73 4.07
CA GLU A 52 5.12 -3.57 5.04
C GLU A 52 6.14 -2.79 5.87
N THR A 53 6.44 -1.53 5.50
CA THR A 53 7.35 -0.65 6.23
C THR A 53 6.90 0.82 6.24
N ALA A 54 7.52 1.62 7.11
CA ALA A 54 7.30 3.07 7.15
C ALA A 54 7.77 3.77 5.87
N GLU A 55 8.87 3.29 5.27
CA GLU A 55 9.38 3.78 4.00
C GLU A 55 8.40 3.49 2.86
N GLU A 56 7.71 2.35 2.89
CA GLU A 56 6.63 2.05 1.94
C GLU A 56 5.43 2.97 2.11
N ASN A 57 5.03 3.25 3.37
CA ASN A 57 3.95 4.19 3.63
C ASN A 57 4.26 5.58 3.06
N ALA A 58 5.48 6.07 3.28
CA ALA A 58 5.94 7.35 2.74
C ALA A 58 5.86 7.40 1.20
N ARG A 59 6.10 6.28 0.50
CA ARG A 59 5.99 6.21 -0.96
C ARG A 59 4.56 6.20 -1.45
N VAL A 60 3.67 5.52 -0.73
CA VAL A 60 2.22 5.59 -0.99
C VAL A 60 1.73 7.04 -0.85
N GLU A 61 2.16 7.74 0.20
CA GLU A 61 1.84 9.17 0.37
C GLU A 61 2.37 10.04 -0.76
N GLN A 62 3.61 9.82 -1.20
CA GLN A 62 4.20 10.55 -2.31
C GLN A 62 3.41 10.33 -3.61
N ALA A 63 3.03 9.08 -3.89
CA ALA A 63 2.18 8.75 -5.03
C ALA A 63 0.84 9.47 -4.98
N ILE A 64 0.20 9.52 -3.80
CA ILE A 64 -1.06 10.26 -3.60
C ILE A 64 -0.87 11.76 -3.85
N LYS A 65 0.14 12.38 -3.22
CA LYS A 65 0.42 13.82 -3.35
C LYS A 65 0.73 14.24 -4.79
N ALA A 66 1.21 13.33 -5.64
CA ALA A 66 1.46 13.60 -7.04
C ALA A 66 0.17 13.81 -7.88
N VAL A 67 -0.97 13.29 -7.42
CA VAL A 67 -2.24 13.31 -8.19
C VAL A 67 -3.43 13.88 -7.41
N GLY A 68 -3.31 14.07 -6.10
CA GLY A 68 -4.38 14.56 -5.24
C GLY A 68 -3.92 14.93 -3.83
N GLN A 69 -4.86 14.93 -2.88
CA GLN A 69 -4.64 15.42 -1.52
C GLN A 69 -4.86 14.31 -0.49
N LEU A 70 -4.13 14.37 0.64
CA LEU A 70 -4.25 13.37 1.71
C LEU A 70 -5.54 13.47 2.52
N ASN A 71 -6.30 14.56 2.42
CA ASN A 71 -7.62 14.68 3.06
C ASN A 71 -8.72 13.91 2.31
N MET A 72 -8.43 13.35 1.13
CA MET A 72 -9.32 12.45 0.38
C MET A 72 -9.15 11.00 0.85
N VAL A 73 -10.04 10.12 0.40
CA VAL A 73 -10.01 8.68 0.72
C VAL A 73 -9.29 7.90 -0.38
N TRP A 74 -8.14 7.31 -0.05
CA TRP A 74 -7.33 6.51 -0.99
C TRP A 74 -7.29 5.05 -0.60
N ILE A 75 -7.97 4.20 -1.36
CA ILE A 75 -8.03 2.75 -1.11
C ILE A 75 -6.64 2.12 -1.27
N ILE A 76 -6.27 1.27 -0.29
CA ILE A 76 -5.08 0.40 -0.33
C ILE A 76 -5.50 -1.07 -0.14
N GLY A 77 -4.54 -2.00 -0.17
CA GLY A 77 -4.81 -3.44 -0.27
C GLY A 77 -5.12 -4.17 1.04
N GLY A 78 -5.26 -3.46 2.15
CA GLY A 78 -5.51 -4.07 3.45
C GLY A 78 -6.99 -4.43 3.60
N THR A 79 -7.28 -5.61 4.14
CA THR A 79 -8.65 -6.06 4.40
C THR A 79 -8.67 -7.16 5.46
N ASP A 80 -9.71 -7.20 6.28
CA ASP A 80 -10.02 -8.27 7.24
C ASP A 80 -11.37 -8.94 6.95
N LEU A 81 -11.90 -8.76 5.72
CA LEU A 81 -13.18 -9.31 5.26
C LEU A 81 -13.30 -10.84 5.46
N GLY A 82 -12.18 -11.56 5.44
CA GLY A 82 -12.14 -13.01 5.67
C GLY A 82 -12.23 -13.41 7.14
N ALA A 83 -11.80 -12.55 8.06
CA ALA A 83 -11.82 -12.78 9.50
C ALA A 83 -11.63 -11.44 10.24
N GLU A 84 -12.72 -10.92 10.81
CA GLU A 84 -12.76 -9.68 11.61
C GLU A 84 -11.55 -9.54 12.55
N GLY A 85 -10.90 -8.37 12.53
CA GLY A 85 -9.72 -8.07 13.34
C GLY A 85 -8.41 -8.72 12.87
N ASN A 86 -8.45 -9.50 11.78
CA ASN A 86 -7.26 -10.14 11.20
C ASN A 86 -6.98 -9.59 9.79
N PHE A 87 -6.43 -8.39 9.74
CA PHE A 87 -6.08 -7.76 8.48
C PHE A 87 -4.97 -8.49 7.71
N ILE A 88 -5.18 -8.63 6.41
CA ILE A 88 -4.22 -9.13 5.44
C ILE A 88 -4.02 -8.11 4.31
N TRP A 89 -2.85 -8.15 3.70
CA TRP A 89 -2.59 -7.54 2.42
C TRP A 89 -3.11 -8.45 1.30
N VAL A 90 -4.25 -8.12 0.69
CA VAL A 90 -4.92 -8.97 -0.32
C VAL A 90 -4.04 -9.24 -1.55
N GLY A 91 -3.13 -8.33 -1.88
CA GLY A 91 -2.19 -8.48 -3.00
C GLY A 91 -1.12 -9.54 -2.77
N LEU A 92 -0.66 -9.70 -1.52
CA LEU A 92 0.39 -10.63 -1.13
C LEU A 92 -0.14 -11.89 -0.43
N ASN A 93 -1.43 -11.92 -0.09
CA ASN A 93 -2.04 -12.93 0.77
C ASN A 93 -1.26 -13.13 2.08
N LYS A 94 -0.86 -12.01 2.71
CA LYS A 94 0.01 -11.99 3.90
C LYS A 94 -0.61 -11.16 5.01
N LYS A 95 -0.51 -11.63 6.25
CA LYS A 95 -0.97 -10.90 7.45
C LYS A 95 -0.25 -9.56 7.58
N ILE A 96 -0.99 -8.51 7.94
CA ILE A 96 -0.41 -7.18 8.23
C ILE A 96 0.38 -7.26 9.55
N THR A 97 1.65 -6.85 9.50
CA THR A 97 2.54 -6.75 10.68
C THR A 97 3.00 -5.34 10.97
N TYR A 98 3.20 -4.52 9.93
CA TYR A 98 3.42 -3.08 10.06
C TYR A 98 2.06 -2.37 10.01
N THR A 99 1.83 -1.45 10.96
CA THR A 99 0.58 -0.69 11.03
C THR A 99 0.84 0.81 11.07
N ASN A 100 -0.06 1.56 10.45
CA ASN A 100 -0.08 3.02 10.50
C ASN A 100 -1.51 3.55 10.64
N PHE A 101 -2.32 2.87 11.44
CA PHE A 101 -3.69 3.26 11.76
C PHE A 101 -3.74 4.65 12.40
N ASN A 102 -4.85 5.34 12.17
CA ASN A 102 -5.18 6.58 12.85
C ASN A 102 -5.49 6.30 14.32
N SER A 103 -5.52 7.34 15.13
CA SER A 103 -6.00 7.20 16.51
C SER A 103 -7.43 6.66 16.50
N TRP A 104 -7.67 5.61 17.28
CA TRP A 104 -8.97 4.92 17.40
C TRP A 104 -9.39 4.08 16.18
N GLU A 105 -8.46 3.77 15.28
CA GLU A 105 -8.70 2.86 14.16
C GLU A 105 -8.00 1.51 14.37
N PRO A 106 -8.51 0.41 13.77
CA PRO A 106 -9.80 0.30 13.07
C PRO A 106 -11.00 0.31 14.06
N ASN A 107 -12.14 0.88 13.66
CA ASN A 107 -13.33 0.98 14.54
C ASN A 107 -14.67 0.60 13.90
N GLY A 108 -14.70 0.26 12.62
CA GLY A 108 -15.96 -0.07 11.95
C GLY A 108 -16.46 -1.49 12.18
N GLY A 109 -15.63 -2.35 12.79
CA GLY A 109 -15.94 -3.76 13.00
C GLY A 109 -16.38 -4.44 11.69
N THR A 110 -17.38 -5.33 11.78
CA THR A 110 -17.86 -6.07 10.60
C THR A 110 -18.47 -5.22 9.48
N ALA A 111 -18.68 -3.91 9.69
CA ALA A 111 -19.22 -3.01 8.67
C ALA A 111 -18.14 -2.38 7.77
N GLN A 112 -16.89 -2.33 8.21
CA GLN A 112 -15.78 -1.70 7.49
C GLN A 112 -14.57 -2.62 7.49
N ASN A 113 -14.35 -3.31 6.37
CA ASN A 113 -13.37 -4.40 6.32
C ASN A 113 -12.24 -4.15 5.30
N CYS A 114 -12.07 -2.91 4.84
CA CYS A 114 -11.13 -2.53 3.81
C CYS A 114 -10.33 -1.31 4.25
N LEU A 115 -9.06 -1.19 3.88
CA LEU A 115 -8.21 -0.09 4.33
C LEU A 115 -8.10 1.03 3.30
N ALA A 116 -8.05 2.27 3.81
CA ALA A 116 -7.68 3.44 3.04
C ALA A 116 -6.67 4.31 3.79
N VAL A 117 -5.85 5.04 3.04
CA VAL A 117 -4.97 6.11 3.53
C VAL A 117 -5.69 7.45 3.33
N GLY A 118 -5.56 8.35 4.30
CA GLY A 118 -5.95 9.75 4.15
C GLY A 118 -7.04 10.20 5.11
N MET A 119 -8.09 10.86 4.61
CA MET A 119 -9.20 11.47 5.38
C MET A 119 -8.82 12.64 6.31
N SER A 120 -7.54 12.94 6.44
CA SER A 120 -7.03 14.06 7.22
C SER A 120 -5.71 14.56 6.64
N THR A 121 -5.14 15.62 7.19
CA THR A 121 -3.79 16.06 6.82
C THR A 121 -2.71 15.07 7.26
N VAL A 122 -3.04 14.14 8.18
CA VAL A 122 -2.14 13.08 8.63
C VAL A 122 -2.41 11.81 7.82
N PRO A 123 -1.40 11.23 7.16
CA PRO A 123 -1.54 10.08 6.26
C PRO A 123 -1.64 8.76 7.02
N LYS A 124 -2.66 8.64 7.87
CA LYS A 124 -2.96 7.43 8.64
C LYS A 124 -4.00 6.56 7.93
N TRP A 125 -4.08 5.30 8.35
CA TRP A 125 -5.02 4.33 7.82
C TRP A 125 -6.31 4.31 8.63
N ASN A 126 -7.43 4.09 7.96
CA ASN A 126 -8.73 3.86 8.57
C ASN A 126 -9.36 2.63 7.88
N ASP A 127 -10.21 1.91 8.60
CA ASP A 127 -11.10 0.94 7.96
C ASP A 127 -12.30 1.64 7.31
N ILE A 128 -12.70 1.14 6.14
CA ILE A 128 -13.77 1.68 5.31
C ILE A 128 -14.70 0.58 4.84
N ASN A 129 -15.94 0.96 4.51
CA ASN A 129 -16.87 0.07 3.87
C ASN A 129 -16.36 -0.26 2.45
N CYS A 130 -16.12 -1.55 2.19
CA CYS A 130 -15.56 -2.05 0.94
C CYS A 130 -16.43 -1.76 -0.30
N SER A 131 -17.74 -1.64 -0.11
CA SER A 131 -18.73 -1.46 -1.18
C SER A 131 -19.05 0.01 -1.45
N GLN A 132 -18.57 0.93 -0.61
CA GLN A 132 -18.69 2.37 -0.86
C GLN A 132 -17.69 2.83 -1.92
N VAL A 133 -18.08 3.83 -2.70
CA VAL A 133 -17.23 4.49 -3.69
C VAL A 133 -16.40 5.56 -3.00
N HIS A 134 -15.08 5.50 -3.17
CA HIS A 134 -14.11 6.43 -2.57
C HIS A 134 -13.34 7.20 -3.64
N ASP A 135 -12.56 8.22 -3.26
CA ASP A 135 -11.98 9.22 -4.18
C ASP A 135 -10.90 8.67 -5.14
N GLY A 136 -10.14 7.68 -4.68
CA GLY A 136 -9.05 7.09 -5.44
C GLY A 136 -8.51 5.81 -4.82
N TYR A 137 -7.50 5.25 -5.47
CA TYR A 137 -6.83 4.02 -5.02
C TYR A 137 -5.35 4.03 -5.38
N VAL A 138 -4.56 3.25 -4.66
CA VAL A 138 -3.12 3.13 -4.89
C VAL A 138 -2.80 1.70 -5.29
N CYS A 139 -2.10 1.53 -6.41
CA CYS A 139 -1.57 0.26 -6.85
C CYS A 139 -0.09 0.14 -6.49
N GLY A 140 0.33 -1.06 -6.08
CA GLY A 140 1.72 -1.47 -5.92
C GLY A 140 2.17 -2.37 -7.07
N PHE A 141 3.44 -2.23 -7.44
CA PHE A 141 4.11 -3.02 -8.46
C PHE A 141 5.48 -3.45 -7.93
N THR A 142 5.74 -4.75 -7.89
CA THR A 142 7.08 -5.28 -7.59
C THR A 142 7.86 -5.29 -8.89
N THR A 143 8.92 -4.49 -8.99
CA THR A 143 9.88 -4.63 -10.09
C THR A 143 10.73 -5.85 -9.82
N LEU A 144 10.73 -6.80 -10.77
CA LEU A 144 11.66 -7.93 -10.80
C LEU A 144 13.08 -7.47 -11.11
#